data_AF-A0A517TZL3-F1
#
_entry.id   AF-A0A517TZL3-F1
#
_cell.length_a   1.000
_cell.length_b   1.000
_cell.length_c   1.000
_cell.angle_alpha   90.00
_cell.angle_beta   90.00
_cell.angle_gamma   90.00
#
_symmetry.space_group_name_H-M   'P 1'
#
loop_
_entity.id
_entity.type
_entity.pdbx_description
1 polymer ?
#
loop_
_entity_poly.entity_id
_entity_poly.type
_entity_poly.pdbx_seq_one_letter_code
_entity_poly.pdbx_strand_id
1 'polypeptide(L)'
;MSDQRSSMRASDDPSPRQPRPEADLATYHIVTDTVTGVNFRRQDNVLQAICVCAATAIGAGAGVILATLNPRWNLPWFGGALFGSFLGMIVGVFASGIFLMIYRAVRHLQGKHD
;
A
#
# COMPACT_ATOMS: atom_id res chain seq x y z
N MET A 1 -5.49 -14.28 -74.90
CA MET A 1 -6.51 -15.11 -74.21
C MET A 1 -5.76 -16.02 -73.25
N SER A 2 -5.43 -15.60 -72.04
CA SER A 2 -6.25 -15.19 -70.88
C SER A 2 -6.26 -16.31 -69.83
N ASP A 3 -5.42 -16.10 -68.81
CA ASP A 3 -5.64 -16.42 -67.40
C ASP A 3 -6.04 -17.84 -67.00
N GLN A 4 -5.03 -18.66 -66.65
CA GLN A 4 -5.16 -19.68 -65.61
C GLN A 4 -4.82 -19.11 -64.22
N ARG A 5 -5.38 -17.93 -63.90
CA ARG A 5 -5.34 -17.27 -62.59
C ARG A 5 -6.51 -17.70 -61.70
N SER A 6 -6.94 -18.97 -61.73
CA SER A 6 -8.18 -19.41 -61.05
C SER A 6 -8.06 -20.68 -60.21
N SER A 7 -6.91 -20.90 -59.56
CA SER A 7 -6.85 -21.80 -58.40
C SER A 7 -6.39 -21.12 -57.11
N MET A 8 -6.38 -19.78 -57.08
CA MET A 8 -6.71 -19.02 -55.86
C MET A 8 -8.19 -19.23 -55.55
N ARG A 9 -8.57 -20.45 -55.14
CA ARG A 9 -9.69 -20.60 -54.22
C ARG A 9 -9.07 -20.48 -52.85
N ALA A 10 -9.23 -19.29 -52.30
CA ALA A 10 -9.20 -19.05 -50.88
C ALA A 10 -9.80 -20.28 -50.18
N SER A 11 -8.96 -20.96 -49.42
CA SER A 11 -9.40 -21.70 -48.26
C SER A 11 -10.02 -20.68 -47.31
N ASP A 12 -11.28 -20.32 -47.58
CA ASP A 12 -12.18 -19.78 -46.58
C ASP A 12 -12.43 -20.92 -45.59
N ASP A 13 -11.45 -21.13 -44.72
CA ASP A 13 -11.64 -21.87 -43.49
C ASP A 13 -12.46 -20.95 -42.56
N PRO A 14 -13.73 -21.28 -42.24
CA PRO A 14 -14.42 -20.62 -41.16
C PRO A 14 -13.92 -21.24 -39.85
N SER A 15 -12.60 -21.26 -39.63
CA SER A 15 -12.07 -21.52 -38.30
C SER A 15 -12.69 -20.45 -37.41
N PRO A 16 -13.43 -20.83 -36.35
CA PRO A 16 -13.81 -19.88 -35.32
C PRO A 16 -12.50 -19.19 -34.92
N ARG A 17 -12.41 -17.87 -35.05
CA ARG A 17 -11.25 -17.12 -34.57
C ARG A 17 -11.06 -17.53 -33.12
N GLN A 18 -10.10 -18.40 -32.84
CA GLN A 18 -9.83 -18.79 -31.47
C GLN A 18 -9.44 -17.49 -30.76
N PRO A 19 -10.14 -17.11 -29.66
CA PRO A 19 -9.75 -15.95 -28.89
C PRO A 19 -8.29 -16.13 -28.53
N ARG A 20 -7.45 -15.16 -28.92
CA ARG A 20 -6.00 -15.24 -28.76
C ARG A 20 -5.70 -15.50 -27.27
N PRO A 21 -4.93 -16.56 -26.91
CA PRO A 21 -4.61 -16.88 -25.52
C PRO A 21 -3.95 -15.74 -24.74
N GLU A 22 -3.39 -14.75 -25.44
CA GLU A 22 -2.64 -13.63 -24.87
C GLU A 22 -3.52 -12.68 -24.02
N ALA A 23 -4.79 -12.48 -24.39
CA ALA A 23 -5.70 -11.62 -23.62
C ALA A 23 -6.10 -12.28 -22.30
N ASP A 24 -6.24 -13.60 -22.30
CA ASP A 24 -6.64 -14.39 -21.13
C ASP A 24 -5.47 -14.54 -20.15
N LEU A 25 -4.24 -14.72 -20.65
CA LEU A 25 -3.01 -14.75 -19.83
C LEU A 25 -2.71 -13.39 -19.19
N ALA A 26 -2.86 -12.28 -19.94
CA ALA A 26 -2.69 -10.94 -19.39
C ALA A 26 -3.73 -10.62 -18.30
N THR A 27 -4.99 -11.01 -18.53
CA THR A 27 -6.06 -10.88 -17.54
C THR A 27 -5.82 -11.78 -16.33
N TYR A 28 -5.35 -13.02 -16.54
CA TYR A 28 -4.96 -13.93 -15.47
C TYR A 28 -3.82 -13.35 -14.63
N HIS A 29 -2.79 -12.77 -15.24
CA HIS A 29 -1.69 -12.15 -14.49
C HIS A 29 -2.16 -10.95 -13.68
N ILE A 30 -3.03 -10.09 -14.22
CA ILE A 30 -3.60 -8.96 -13.47
C ILE A 30 -4.43 -9.45 -12.28
N VAL A 31 -5.31 -10.43 -12.50
CA VAL A 31 -6.18 -10.94 -11.43
C VAL A 31 -5.37 -11.72 -10.40
N THR A 32 -4.38 -12.51 -10.83
CA THR A 32 -3.51 -13.29 -9.93
C THR A 32 -2.61 -12.37 -9.12
N ASP A 33 -2.06 -11.30 -9.70
CA ASP A 33 -1.30 -10.28 -8.96
C ASP A 33 -2.19 -9.47 -8.00
N THR A 34 -3.47 -9.28 -8.34
CA THR A 34 -4.44 -8.59 -7.47
C THR A 34 -4.93 -9.48 -6.31
N VAL A 35 -5.12 -10.78 -6.56
CA VAL A 35 -5.81 -11.70 -5.62
C VAL A 35 -4.84 -12.58 -4.84
N THR A 36 -3.74 -13.03 -5.46
CA THR A 36 -2.73 -13.89 -4.82
C THR A 36 -1.40 -13.20 -4.54
N GLY A 37 -1.21 -11.98 -5.04
CA GLY A 37 -0.05 -11.15 -4.72
C GLY A 37 0.06 -10.97 -3.22
N VAL A 38 0.93 -11.77 -2.58
CA VAL A 38 1.36 -11.55 -1.21
C VAL A 38 2.08 -10.21 -1.22
N ASN A 39 1.27 -9.19 -0.91
CA ASN A 39 1.54 -7.77 -0.96
C ASN A 39 2.94 -7.45 -0.40
N PHE A 40 3.92 -7.18 -1.26
CA PHE A 40 5.24 -6.66 -0.86
C PHE A 40 5.15 -5.34 -0.06
N ARG A 41 3.96 -4.71 0.00
CA ARG A 41 3.59 -3.62 0.91
C ARG A 41 3.51 -4.00 2.40
N ARG A 42 3.62 -5.30 2.77
CA ARG A 42 3.61 -5.69 4.19
C ARG A 42 4.73 -5.03 5.00
N GLN A 43 5.89 -4.80 4.41
CA GLN A 43 7.02 -4.16 5.12
C GLN A 43 6.72 -2.68 5.46
N ASP A 44 6.17 -1.92 4.52
CA ASP A 44 5.77 -0.52 4.75
C ASP A 44 4.66 -0.42 5.81
N ASN A 45 3.67 -1.32 5.75
CA ASN A 45 2.57 -1.35 6.71
C ASN A 45 3.02 -1.80 8.11
N VAL A 46 3.98 -2.73 8.21
CA VAL A 46 4.54 -3.17 9.49
C VAL A 46 5.38 -2.05 10.11
N LEU A 47 6.18 -1.33 9.33
CA LEU A 47 6.94 -0.19 9.82
C LEU A 47 6.00 0.93 10.31
N GLN A 48 4.94 1.21 9.55
CA GLN A 48 3.91 2.16 9.98
C GLN A 48 3.24 1.72 11.28
N ALA A 49 2.85 0.45 11.40
CA ALA A 49 2.27 -0.08 12.63
C ALA A 49 3.21 0.06 13.84
N ILE A 50 4.50 -0.26 13.68
CA ILE A 50 5.50 -0.11 14.73
C ILE A 50 5.66 1.37 15.13
N CYS A 51 5.77 2.28 14.16
CA CYS A 51 5.89 3.72 14.43
C CYS A 51 4.66 4.27 15.15
N VAL A 52 3.46 3.87 14.73
CA VAL A 52 2.20 4.27 15.39
C VAL A 52 2.15 3.71 16.80
N CYS A 53 2.46 2.43 17.00
CA CYS A 53 2.51 1.82 18.35
C CYS A 53 3.51 2.54 19.27
N ALA A 54 4.71 2.87 18.77
CA ALA A 54 5.71 3.60 19.54
C ALA A 54 5.23 5.01 19.91
N ALA A 55 4.66 5.75 18.96
CA ALA A 55 4.13 7.09 19.20
C ALA A 55 2.93 7.10 20.15
N THR A 56 2.04 6.11 20.05
CA THR A 56 0.93 5.89 20.99
C THR A 56 1.46 5.61 22.40
N ALA A 57 2.47 4.76 22.55
CA ALA A 57 3.07 4.46 23.85
C ALA A 57 3.75 5.69 24.48
N ILE A 58 4.49 6.46 23.69
CA ILE A 58 5.11 7.72 24.12
C ILE A 58 4.03 8.74 24.51
N GLY A 59 3.00 8.89 23.68
CA GLY A 59 1.87 9.79 23.96
C GLY A 59 1.12 9.41 25.23
N ALA A 60 0.88 8.11 25.46
CA ALA A 60 0.27 7.60 26.68
C ALA A 60 1.10 7.96 27.92
N GLY A 61 2.42 7.71 27.87
CA GLY A 61 3.34 8.08 28.94
C GLY A 61 3.36 9.58 29.21
N ALA A 62 3.45 10.40 28.17
CA ALA A 62 3.39 11.86 28.27
C ALA A 62 2.05 12.33 28.87
N GLY A 63 0.94 11.71 28.50
CA GLY A 63 -0.39 12.04 29.03
C GLY A 63 -0.57 11.69 30.50
N VAL A 64 0.00 10.57 30.97
CA VAL A 64 0.04 10.23 32.41
C VAL A 64 0.86 11.27 33.18
N ILE A 65 2.05 11.62 32.68
CA ILE A 65 2.90 12.63 33.31
C ILE A 65 2.18 13.98 33.36
N LEU A 66 1.54 14.39 32.28
CA LEU A 66 0.83 15.67 32.23
C LEU A 66 -0.38 15.69 33.17
N ALA A 67 -1.15 14.60 33.26
CA ALA A 67 -2.30 14.52 34.17
C ALA A 67 -1.89 14.46 35.65
N THR A 68 -0.79 13.77 35.97
CA THR A 68 -0.27 13.68 37.35
C THR A 68 0.38 14.98 37.83
N LEU A 69 1.05 15.72 36.93
CA LEU A 69 1.72 16.99 37.27
C LEU A 69 0.79 18.21 37.21
N ASN A 70 -0.44 18.09 36.70
CA ASN A 70 -1.40 19.20 36.61
C ASN A 70 -2.67 18.93 37.45
N PRO A 71 -2.65 19.26 38.76
CA PRO A 71 -3.80 19.09 39.66
C PRO A 71 -5.07 19.82 39.18
N ARG A 72 -4.88 20.89 38.38
CA ARG A 72 -5.96 21.69 37.79
C ARG A 72 -6.92 20.89 36.92
N TRP A 73 -6.44 19.81 36.30
CA TRP A 73 -7.23 19.07 35.31
C TRP A 73 -8.17 18.07 36.00
N ASN A 74 -7.92 17.74 37.27
CA ASN A 74 -8.68 16.75 38.05
C ASN A 74 -9.00 15.47 37.25
N LEU A 75 -8.09 15.09 36.34
CA LEU A 75 -8.23 13.89 35.53
C LEU A 75 -7.52 12.73 36.23
N PRO A 76 -8.15 11.56 36.33
CA PRO A 76 -7.47 10.38 36.82
C PRO A 76 -6.32 10.00 35.87
N TRP A 77 -5.30 9.30 36.39
CA TRP A 77 -4.09 8.94 35.64
C TRP A 77 -4.39 8.20 34.33
N PHE A 78 -5.42 7.34 34.31
CA PHE A 78 -5.86 6.63 33.11
C PHE A 78 -6.51 7.57 32.07
N GLY A 79 -7.16 8.66 32.49
CA GLY A 79 -7.72 9.68 31.61
C GLY A 79 -6.61 10.45 30.89
N GLY A 80 -5.54 10.76 31.61
CA GLY A 80 -4.30 11.30 31.02
C GLY A 80 -3.68 10.36 30.01
N ALA A 81 -3.55 9.07 30.36
CA ALA A 81 -3.04 8.04 29.45
C ALA A 81 -3.88 7.93 28.17
N LEU A 82 -5.21 7.95 28.28
CA LEU A 82 -6.12 7.81 27.15
C LEU A 82 -6.01 8.99 26.18
N PHE A 83 -6.08 10.22 26.70
CA PHE A 83 -5.92 11.43 25.89
C PHE A 83 -4.53 11.52 25.26
N GLY A 84 -3.49 11.22 26.04
CA GLY A 84 -2.11 11.20 25.56
C GLY A 84 -1.89 10.15 24.48
N SER A 85 -2.45 8.94 24.65
CA SER A 85 -2.34 7.86 23.66
C SER A 85 -3.06 8.19 22.36
N PHE A 86 -4.22 8.85 22.44
CA PHE A 86 -4.97 9.30 21.28
C PHE A 86 -4.21 10.40 20.51
N LEU A 87 -3.69 11.40 21.21
CA LEU A 87 -2.88 12.46 20.60
C LEU A 87 -1.58 11.88 20.01
N GLY A 88 -0.91 11.01 20.75
CA GLY A 88 0.31 10.31 20.31
C GLY A 88 0.07 9.43 19.09
N MET A 89 -1.09 8.77 19.01
CA MET A 89 -1.50 8.01 17.83
C MET A 89 -1.70 8.93 16.62
N ILE A 90 -2.42 10.03 16.77
CA ILE A 90 -2.65 11.00 15.68
C ILE A 90 -1.30 11.50 15.15
N VAL A 91 -0.46 12.02 16.05
CA VAL A 91 0.87 12.52 15.69
C VAL A 91 1.71 11.40 15.09
N GLY A 92 1.66 10.19 15.65
CA GLY A 92 2.37 9.01 15.17
C GLY A 92 1.99 8.60 13.76
N VAL A 93 0.69 8.59 13.43
CA VAL A 93 0.18 8.26 12.09
C VAL A 93 0.66 9.28 11.07
N PHE A 94 0.52 10.58 11.37
CA PHE A 94 0.96 11.64 10.46
C PHE A 94 2.48 11.68 10.32
N ALA A 95 3.24 11.60 11.42
CA ALA A 95 4.69 11.61 11.41
C ALA A 95 5.25 10.37 10.67
N SER A 96 4.68 9.19 10.90
CA SER A 96 5.05 7.96 10.20
C SER A 96 4.80 8.06 8.69
N GLY A 97 3.63 8.55 8.29
CA GLY A 97 3.29 8.70 6.87
C GLY A 97 4.19 9.70 6.16
N ILE A 98 4.45 10.86 6.78
CA ILE A 98 5.35 11.89 6.23
C ILE A 98 6.79 11.36 6.16
N PHE A 99 7.28 10.69 7.21
CA PHE A 99 8.63 10.13 7.23
C PHE A 99 8.85 9.12 6.11
N LEU A 100 7.88 8.22 5.87
CA LEU A 100 7.93 7.26 4.78
C LEU A 100 7.88 7.91 3.39
N MET A 101 7.05 8.95 3.22
CA MET A 101 7.04 9.74 1.97
C MET A 101 8.38 10.39 1.70
N ILE A 102 9.00 11.00 2.71
CA ILE A 102 10.33 11.63 2.57
C ILE A 102 11.39 10.57 2.31
N TYR A 103 11.41 9.47 3.06
CA TYR A 103 12.37 8.38 2.84
C TYR A 103 12.27 7.82 1.42
N ARG A 104 11.05 7.60 0.92
CA ARG A 104 10.80 7.12 -0.44
C ARG A 104 11.22 8.15 -1.49
N ALA A 105 10.93 9.43 -1.27
CA ALA A 105 11.35 10.52 -2.16
C ALA A 105 12.88 10.64 -2.23
N VAL A 106 13.56 10.55 -1.09
CA VAL A 106 15.03 10.59 -1.01
C VAL A 106 15.65 9.36 -1.68
N ARG A 107 15.12 8.15 -1.43
CA ARG A 107 15.56 6.91 -2.10
C ARG A 107 15.35 6.98 -3.61
N HIS A 108 14.23 7.55 -4.07
CA HIS A 108 13.93 7.71 -5.49
C HIS A 108 14.86 8.74 -6.16
N LEU A 109 15.16 9.85 -5.47
CA LEU A 109 16.11 10.87 -5.94
C LEU A 109 17.56 10.39 -5.95
N GLN A 110 17.92 9.43 -5.08
CA GLN A 110 19.28 8.88 -5.01
C GLN A 110 19.62 7.91 -6.16
N GLY A 111 18.68 7.60 -7.07
CA GLY A 111 18.99 6.89 -8.32
C GLY A 111 19.54 5.48 -8.16
N LYS A 112 19.46 4.88 -6.97
CA LYS A 112 19.72 3.45 -6.77
C LYS A 112 18.55 2.65 -7.31
N HIS A 113 18.51 2.54 -8.64
CA HIS A 113 17.95 1.38 -9.31
C HIS A 113 18.90 0.21 -9.05
N ASP A 114 18.56 -0.61 -8.06
CA ASP A 114 18.86 -2.03 -8.11
C ASP A 114 17.53 -2.76 -8.33
#